data_AF-A0A0T9R032-F1
#
_entry.id   AF-A0A0T9R032-F1
#
_cell.length_a   1.000
_cell.length_b   1.000
_cell.length_c   1.000
_cell.angle_alpha   90.00
_cell.angle_beta   90.00
_cell.angle_gamma   90.00
#
_symmetry.space_group_name_H-M   'P 1'
#
loop_
_entity.id
_entity.type
_entity.pdbx_description
1 polymer ?
#
loop_
_entity_poly.entity_id
_entity_poly.type
_entity_poly.pdbx_seq_one_letter_code
_entity_poly.pdbx_strand_id
1 'polypeptide(L)'
;MAKATIKTASVLAFERKLSNSDAMMYAGNWGQTDNWQPIIIKEKAVRGTISNRLKNALASDPAKLDAEIQKANLQRVDVAALPFDTDTLKMSFTLRVLGNLATPSVCNDQEYQAELASVINGYISEQSFSVLAARYAENLANGRFLWRNRVGAEDIKVCITSQTKSYQFDSNEFSLRQFSQPSKELTALAQEIEQGLAGNGFAFFTVDAFVRLGNGQEVFPSQELVLDSNSKKSKVLYQIDGIAALHSQKVGNALRTIDDWYPDATELALGPIAVEPYGSVTSRGKAYRQPKQKMDFYTLLDNWVTKGTVPAVEQQHYVMATLIRGGVFGEKGE
;
A
#
# COMPACT_ATOMS: atom_id res chain seq x y z
N MET A 1 47.04 -3.30 2.53
CA MET A 1 46.26 -4.46 2.03
C MET A 1 45.20 -3.92 1.09
N ALA A 2 45.11 -4.43 -0.14
CA ALA A 2 44.05 -4.02 -1.06
C ALA A 2 42.70 -4.44 -0.47
N LYS A 3 41.75 -3.50 -0.37
CA LYS A 3 40.38 -3.81 0.07
C LYS A 3 39.81 -4.83 -0.92
N ALA A 4 39.38 -6.01 -0.44
CA ALA A 4 38.77 -7.01 -1.30
C ALA A 4 37.58 -6.38 -2.02
N THR A 5 37.45 -6.61 -3.33
CA THR A 5 36.34 -6.09 -4.12
C THR A 5 35.07 -6.83 -3.75
N ILE A 6 34.20 -6.20 -2.96
CA ILE A 6 32.90 -6.73 -2.56
C ILE A 6 32.03 -6.91 -3.80
N LYS A 7 31.45 -8.09 -3.99
CA LYS A 7 30.52 -8.40 -5.08
C LYS A 7 29.10 -8.50 -4.55
N THR A 8 28.13 -8.31 -5.44
CA THR A 8 26.71 -8.49 -5.13
C THR A 8 26.40 -9.95 -4.79
N ALA A 9 25.58 -10.16 -3.75
CA ALA A 9 25.06 -11.48 -3.43
C ALA A 9 24.07 -11.96 -4.51
N SER A 10 24.21 -13.20 -4.97
CA SER A 10 23.30 -13.75 -5.97
C SER A 10 21.95 -14.22 -5.40
N VAL A 11 21.85 -14.38 -4.08
CA VAL A 11 20.60 -14.61 -3.35
C VAL A 11 20.54 -13.65 -2.17
N LEU A 12 19.55 -12.76 -2.19
CA LEU A 12 19.29 -11.81 -1.12
C LEU A 12 17.77 -11.73 -0.90
N ALA A 13 17.33 -11.82 0.35
CA ALA A 13 15.92 -11.63 0.71
C ALA A 13 15.76 -10.88 2.02
N PHE A 14 14.71 -10.06 2.08
CA PHE A 14 14.28 -9.35 3.28
C PHE A 14 12.82 -9.64 3.55
N GLU A 15 12.51 -10.03 4.79
CA GLU A 15 11.15 -10.04 5.31
C GLU A 15 10.63 -8.61 5.48
N ARG A 16 9.37 -8.37 5.10
CA ARG A 16 8.69 -7.10 5.30
C ARG A 16 8.69 -6.68 6.77
N LYS A 17 8.90 -5.39 7.04
CA LYS A 17 8.94 -4.83 8.41
C LYS A 17 7.64 -4.15 8.83
N LEU A 18 6.81 -3.72 7.88
CA LEU A 18 5.42 -3.35 8.13
C LEU A 18 4.52 -4.55 7.83
N SER A 19 4.05 -5.22 8.87
CA SER A 19 3.24 -6.43 8.75
C SER A 19 1.82 -6.14 9.24
N ASN A 20 0.98 -5.66 8.33
CA ASN A 20 -0.43 -5.42 8.57
C ASN A 20 -1.28 -6.67 8.28
N SER A 21 -2.42 -6.80 8.97
CA SER A 21 -3.47 -7.77 8.65
C SER A 21 -4.31 -7.32 7.45
N ASP A 22 -5.24 -8.17 7.02
CA ASP A 22 -6.37 -7.76 6.18
C ASP A 22 -7.22 -6.73 6.93
N ALA A 23 -7.93 -5.88 6.18
CA ALA A 23 -8.79 -4.85 6.76
C ALA A 23 -10.26 -5.20 6.60
N MET A 24 -10.89 -5.52 7.73
CA MET A 24 -12.27 -5.97 7.83
C MET A 24 -13.23 -4.78 7.76
N MET A 25 -14.38 -4.96 7.10
CA MET A 25 -15.38 -3.91 6.91
C MET A 25 -16.65 -4.15 7.72
N TYR A 26 -17.07 -3.12 8.45
CA TYR A 26 -18.27 -3.11 9.28
C TYR A 26 -19.10 -1.85 9.01
N ALA A 27 -20.38 -1.88 9.35
CA ALA A 27 -21.34 -0.79 9.21
C ALA A 27 -21.89 -0.35 10.56
N GLY A 28 -22.20 0.93 10.68
CA GLY A 28 -22.79 1.56 11.86
C GLY A 28 -23.15 3.01 11.57
N ASN A 29 -23.49 3.76 12.61
CA ASN A 29 -23.79 5.18 12.48
C ASN A 29 -22.63 6.06 12.93
N TRP A 30 -22.53 7.26 12.36
CA TRP A 30 -21.50 8.22 12.73
C TRP A 30 -21.57 8.54 14.23
N GLY A 31 -20.40 8.56 14.89
CA GLY A 31 -20.30 8.79 16.34
C GLY A 31 -20.56 7.56 17.23
N GLN A 32 -20.99 6.43 16.65
CA GLN A 32 -21.18 5.17 17.38
C GLN A 32 -19.83 4.61 17.90
N THR A 33 -19.83 4.03 19.10
CA THR A 33 -18.62 3.50 19.74
C THR A 33 -18.49 1.98 19.63
N ASP A 34 -19.60 1.26 19.74
CA ASP A 34 -19.69 -0.20 19.81
C ASP A 34 -20.73 -0.75 18.81
N ASN A 35 -21.03 -2.05 18.81
CA ASN A 35 -22.12 -2.65 18.02
C ASN A 35 -22.03 -2.50 16.48
N TRP A 36 -20.81 -2.48 15.94
CA TRP A 36 -20.55 -2.45 14.49
C TRP A 36 -20.92 -3.78 13.83
N GLN A 37 -21.72 -3.74 12.76
CA GLN A 37 -22.23 -4.93 12.07
C GLN A 37 -21.33 -5.32 10.90
N PRO A 38 -20.98 -6.60 10.71
CA PRO A 38 -20.15 -7.01 9.57
C PRO A 38 -20.85 -6.72 8.23
N ILE A 39 -20.10 -6.17 7.27
CA ILE A 39 -20.62 -5.99 5.91
C ILE A 39 -20.48 -7.30 5.15
N ILE A 40 -21.60 -7.91 4.81
CA ILE A 40 -21.64 -9.15 4.02
C ILE A 40 -21.62 -8.85 2.51
N ILE A 41 -20.97 -9.72 1.75
CA ILE A 41 -21.05 -9.68 0.28
C ILE A 41 -22.37 -10.28 -0.18
N LYS A 42 -23.07 -9.57 -1.05
CA LYS A 42 -24.31 -10.02 -1.69
C LYS A 42 -24.10 -10.17 -3.18
N GLU A 43 -24.79 -11.13 -3.78
CA GLU A 43 -24.83 -11.29 -5.23
C GLU A 43 -26.03 -10.55 -5.82
N LYS A 44 -25.85 -9.92 -6.97
CA LYS A 44 -26.96 -9.42 -7.79
C LYS A 44 -26.76 -9.72 -9.27
N ALA A 45 -27.86 -9.87 -9.99
CA ALA A 45 -27.86 -9.93 -11.45
C ALA A 45 -27.89 -8.50 -12.03
N VAL A 46 -27.07 -8.26 -13.04
CA VAL A 46 -27.03 -7.00 -13.79
C VAL A 46 -27.15 -7.27 -15.28
N ARG A 47 -27.81 -6.37 -16.00
CA ARG A 47 -27.82 -6.36 -17.46
C ARG A 47 -26.80 -5.34 -17.93
N GLY A 48 -25.64 -5.82 -18.34
CA GLY A 48 -24.58 -4.99 -18.89
C GLY A 48 -24.97 -4.36 -20.23
N THR A 49 -24.23 -3.34 -20.61
CA THR A 49 -24.29 -2.70 -21.94
C THR A 49 -23.00 -2.99 -22.70
N ILE A 50 -23.05 -2.96 -24.04
CA ILE A 50 -21.83 -3.02 -24.85
C ILE A 50 -21.17 -1.64 -24.77
N SER A 51 -20.09 -1.54 -24.02
CA SER A 51 -19.36 -0.29 -23.77
C SER A 51 -17.86 -0.37 -24.09
N ASN A 52 -17.39 -1.54 -24.51
CA ASN A 52 -16.01 -1.71 -24.99
C ASN A 52 -15.85 -1.13 -26.40
N ARG A 53 -14.63 -0.72 -26.75
CA ARG A 53 -14.31 -0.28 -28.11
C ARG A 53 -14.65 -1.40 -29.12
N LEU A 54 -15.52 -1.07 -30.08
CA LEU A 54 -15.95 -2.00 -31.11
C LEU A 54 -14.80 -2.32 -32.07
N LYS A 55 -14.75 -3.58 -32.54
CA LYS A 55 -13.87 -3.96 -33.65
C LYS A 55 -14.40 -3.33 -34.95
N ASN A 56 -13.53 -2.94 -35.88
CA ASN A 56 -13.89 -2.20 -37.10
C ASN A 56 -15.06 -2.83 -37.88
N ALA A 57 -15.14 -4.16 -37.96
CA ALA A 57 -16.20 -4.88 -38.67
C ALA A 57 -17.62 -4.71 -38.07
N LEU A 58 -17.73 -4.41 -36.77
CA LEU A 58 -18.98 -4.13 -36.07
C LEU A 58 -19.32 -2.63 -36.09
N ALA A 59 -18.32 -1.77 -36.15
CA ALA A 59 -18.50 -0.32 -36.16
C ALA A 59 -18.99 0.22 -37.53
N SER A 60 -18.67 -0.48 -38.62
CA SER A 60 -19.03 -0.06 -39.99
C SER A 60 -20.43 -0.50 -40.43
N ASP A 61 -21.15 -1.29 -39.62
CA ASP A 61 -22.43 -1.92 -39.99
C ASP A 61 -23.48 -1.68 -38.90
N PRO A 62 -24.34 -0.65 -39.05
CA PRO A 62 -25.32 -0.27 -38.04
C PRO A 62 -26.27 -1.41 -37.64
N ALA A 63 -26.71 -2.23 -38.60
CA ALA A 63 -27.64 -3.33 -38.33
C ALA A 63 -26.98 -4.44 -37.48
N LYS A 64 -25.69 -4.71 -37.67
CA LYS A 64 -24.95 -5.66 -36.82
C LYS A 64 -24.73 -5.13 -35.42
N LEU A 65 -24.46 -3.84 -35.28
CA LEU A 65 -24.31 -3.22 -33.97
C LEU A 65 -25.63 -3.28 -33.19
N ASP A 66 -26.75 -2.93 -33.84
CA ASP A 66 -28.08 -3.00 -33.23
C ASP A 66 -28.40 -4.44 -32.79
N ALA A 67 -28.08 -5.44 -33.63
CA ALA A 67 -28.27 -6.84 -33.30
C ALA A 67 -27.44 -7.30 -32.09
N GLU A 68 -26.20 -6.83 -31.93
CA GLU A 68 -25.39 -7.13 -30.74
C GLU A 68 -25.93 -6.42 -29.48
N ILE A 69 -26.38 -5.17 -29.59
CA ILE A 69 -26.95 -4.40 -28.46
C ILE A 69 -28.26 -5.03 -27.97
N GLN A 70 -29.06 -5.61 -28.87
CA GLN A 70 -30.30 -6.30 -28.50
C GLN A 70 -30.06 -7.57 -27.66
N LYS A 71 -28.87 -8.20 -27.76
CA LYS A 71 -28.54 -9.38 -26.94
C LYS A 71 -28.41 -8.99 -25.47
N ALA A 72 -29.11 -9.71 -24.61
CA ALA A 72 -29.04 -9.48 -23.18
C ALA A 72 -27.66 -9.90 -22.62
N ASN A 73 -26.82 -8.93 -22.24
CA ASN A 73 -25.56 -9.18 -21.54
C ASN A 73 -25.81 -9.36 -20.04
N LEU A 74 -26.40 -10.49 -19.66
CA LEU A 74 -26.72 -10.81 -18.26
C LEU A 74 -25.47 -11.28 -17.52
N GLN A 75 -25.20 -10.69 -16.35
CA GLN A 75 -24.04 -11.01 -15.52
C GLN A 75 -24.46 -11.11 -14.06
N ARG A 76 -23.74 -11.92 -13.29
CA ARG A 76 -23.80 -11.92 -11.82
C ARG A 76 -22.55 -11.22 -11.28
N VAL A 77 -22.72 -10.39 -10.26
CA VAL A 77 -21.64 -9.64 -9.62
C VAL A 77 -21.80 -9.63 -8.11
N ASP A 78 -20.66 -9.56 -7.41
CA ASP A 78 -20.61 -9.27 -5.99
C ASP A 78 -20.69 -7.77 -5.71
N VAL A 79 -21.47 -7.45 -4.68
CA VAL A 79 -21.63 -6.11 -4.13
C VAL A 79 -21.55 -6.15 -2.61
N ALA A 80 -21.03 -5.08 -2.03
CA ALA A 80 -21.04 -4.83 -0.59
C ALA A 80 -21.55 -3.40 -0.38
N ALA A 81 -22.45 -3.21 0.58
CA ALA A 81 -23.05 -1.91 0.85
C ALA A 81 -23.41 -1.81 2.33
N LEU A 82 -23.49 -0.58 2.82
CA LEU A 82 -24.06 -0.30 4.13
C LEU A 82 -25.54 -0.70 4.16
N PRO A 83 -26.06 -1.19 5.29
CA PRO A 83 -27.50 -1.17 5.57
C PRO A 83 -28.12 0.22 5.37
N PHE A 84 -29.42 0.27 5.05
CA PHE A 84 -30.14 1.52 4.80
C PHE A 84 -30.34 2.39 6.06
N ASP A 85 -30.18 1.80 7.24
CA ASP A 85 -30.26 2.44 8.56
C ASP A 85 -28.88 2.80 9.14
N THR A 86 -27.81 2.65 8.36
CA THR A 86 -26.43 2.98 8.75
C THR A 86 -25.77 3.87 7.71
N ASP A 87 -25.01 4.89 8.14
CA ASP A 87 -24.37 5.87 7.26
C ASP A 87 -22.83 5.79 7.20
N THR A 88 -22.23 4.93 8.03
CA THR A 88 -20.79 4.91 8.27
C THR A 88 -20.18 3.53 8.04
N LEU A 89 -19.11 3.49 7.24
CA LEU A 89 -18.21 2.35 7.11
C LEU A 89 -17.14 2.42 8.21
N LYS A 90 -16.98 1.36 8.99
CA LYS A 90 -15.79 1.10 9.81
C LYS A 90 -14.86 0.12 9.09
N MET A 91 -13.60 0.48 8.92
CA MET A 91 -12.55 -0.41 8.44
C MET A 91 -11.52 -0.65 9.55
N SER A 92 -11.29 -1.91 9.90
CA SER A 92 -10.43 -2.30 11.03
C SER A 92 -9.31 -3.25 10.60
N PHE A 93 -8.07 -2.96 10.99
CA PHE A 93 -6.94 -3.86 10.81
C PHE A 93 -5.90 -3.67 11.92
N THR A 94 -4.91 -4.56 11.98
CA THR A 94 -3.77 -4.46 12.89
C THR A 94 -2.46 -4.29 12.13
N LEU A 95 -1.49 -3.62 12.73
CA LEU A 95 -0.16 -3.39 12.17
C LEU A 95 0.91 -3.74 13.20
N ARG A 96 1.82 -4.66 12.83
CA ARG A 96 3.09 -4.86 13.53
C ARG A 96 4.21 -4.16 12.78
N VAL A 97 5.06 -3.45 13.53
CA VAL A 97 6.29 -2.86 13.01
C VAL A 97 7.47 -3.64 13.57
N LEU A 98 8.29 -4.21 12.69
CA LEU A 98 9.39 -5.11 13.03
C LEU A 98 10.73 -4.42 12.83
N GLY A 99 11.68 -4.67 13.72
CA GLY A 99 13.03 -4.12 13.65
C GLY A 99 14.01 -5.00 12.88
N ASN A 100 15.30 -4.87 13.22
CA ASN A 100 16.41 -5.68 12.70
C ASN A 100 16.56 -5.61 11.17
N LEU A 101 16.44 -4.41 10.60
CA LEU A 101 16.59 -4.22 9.15
C LEU A 101 17.99 -4.59 8.64
N ALA A 102 19.04 -4.47 9.46
CA ALA A 102 20.41 -4.81 9.06
C ALA A 102 20.63 -6.32 8.82
N THR A 103 19.68 -7.17 9.20
CA THR A 103 19.78 -8.63 9.04
C THR A 103 18.84 -9.10 7.93
N PRO A 104 19.35 -9.47 6.75
CA PRO A 104 18.53 -10.10 5.72
C PRO A 104 18.03 -11.47 6.21
N SER A 105 16.89 -11.93 5.69
CA SER A 105 16.40 -13.28 5.98
C SER A 105 17.21 -14.35 5.25
N VAL A 106 17.74 -14.01 4.07
CA VAL A 106 18.64 -14.87 3.30
C VAL A 106 19.71 -14.01 2.65
N CYS A 107 20.98 -14.40 2.79
CA CYS A 107 22.10 -13.89 2.01
C CYS A 107 23.10 -15.03 1.78
N ASN A 108 23.55 -15.23 0.54
CA ASN A 108 24.49 -16.30 0.21
C ASN A 108 25.97 -15.88 0.22
N ASP A 109 26.25 -14.60 0.44
CA ASP A 109 27.59 -14.05 0.54
C ASP A 109 27.76 -13.31 1.88
N GLN A 110 28.70 -13.77 2.72
CA GLN A 110 28.91 -13.22 4.06
C GLN A 110 29.65 -11.88 4.05
N GLU A 111 30.53 -11.63 3.08
CA GLU A 111 31.24 -10.36 2.95
C GLU A 111 30.26 -9.27 2.52
N TYR A 112 29.41 -9.56 1.53
CA TYR A 112 28.33 -8.66 1.12
C TYR A 112 27.35 -8.41 2.26
N GLN A 113 26.95 -9.45 3.00
CA GLN A 113 26.05 -9.31 4.15
C GLN A 113 26.63 -8.37 5.23
N ALA A 114 27.92 -8.51 5.56
CA ALA A 114 28.58 -7.67 6.54
C ALA A 114 28.63 -6.20 6.09
N GLU A 115 28.94 -5.94 4.83
CA GLU A 115 28.97 -4.58 4.29
C GLU A 115 27.56 -3.99 4.17
N LEU A 116 26.56 -4.78 3.76
CA LEU A 116 25.17 -4.35 3.72
C LEU A 116 24.66 -3.96 5.13
N ALA A 117 25.00 -4.77 6.14
CA ALA A 117 24.69 -4.45 7.53
C ALA A 117 25.39 -3.16 7.99
N SER A 118 26.66 -2.95 7.59
CA SER A 118 27.40 -1.71 7.85
C SER A 118 26.70 -0.49 7.22
N VAL A 119 26.29 -0.59 5.95
CA VAL A 119 25.56 0.45 5.22
C VAL A 119 24.24 0.80 5.91
N ILE A 120 23.44 -0.21 6.27
CA ILE A 120 22.15 -0.02 6.95
C ILE A 120 22.36 0.61 8.33
N ASN A 121 23.32 0.12 9.12
CA ASN A 121 23.60 0.68 10.45
C ASN A 121 24.16 2.11 10.37
N GLY A 122 24.98 2.41 9.35
CA GLY A 122 25.44 3.77 9.07
C GLY A 122 24.28 4.71 8.79
N TYR A 123 23.36 4.31 7.91
CA TYR A 123 22.12 5.07 7.68
C TYR A 123 21.30 5.28 8.96
N ILE A 124 21.11 4.23 9.76
CA ILE A 124 20.34 4.33 11.02
C ILE A 124 21.00 5.33 11.98
N SER A 125 22.33 5.31 12.07
CA SER A 125 23.07 6.22 12.95
C SER A 125 23.03 7.68 12.49
N GLU A 126 23.08 7.92 11.17
CA GLU A 126 23.15 9.28 10.62
C GLU A 126 21.77 9.91 10.39
N GLN A 127 20.82 9.13 9.90
CA GLN A 127 19.52 9.62 9.42
C GLN A 127 18.35 9.14 10.27
N SER A 128 18.52 8.10 11.10
CA SER A 128 17.45 7.41 11.83
C SER A 128 16.34 6.86 10.90
N PHE A 129 15.25 6.36 11.49
CA PHE A 129 14.04 6.02 10.73
C PHE A 129 12.96 7.11 10.77
N SER A 130 13.23 8.25 11.42
CA SER A 130 12.26 9.33 11.64
C SER A 130 11.51 9.77 10.38
N VAL A 131 12.19 10.03 9.26
CA VAL A 131 11.53 10.44 7.99
C VAL A 131 10.59 9.35 7.46
N LEU A 132 11.02 8.09 7.48
CA LEU A 132 10.20 6.97 7.02
C LEU A 132 9.01 6.74 7.94
N ALA A 133 9.25 6.76 9.25
CA ALA A 133 8.23 6.57 10.27
C ALA A 133 7.17 7.68 10.24
N ALA A 134 7.58 8.94 10.05
CA ALA A 134 6.68 10.07 9.87
C ALA A 134 5.75 9.87 8.66
N ARG A 135 6.29 9.47 7.51
CA ARG A 135 5.51 9.23 6.30
C ARG A 135 4.57 8.03 6.43
N TYR A 136 4.99 6.96 7.11
CA TYR A 136 4.11 5.83 7.42
C TYR A 136 2.99 6.22 8.39
N ALA A 137 3.30 7.01 9.43
CA ALA A 137 2.31 7.53 10.37
C ALA A 137 1.27 8.41 9.67
N GLU A 138 1.70 9.32 8.79
CA GLU A 138 0.79 10.20 8.06
C GLU A 138 -0.10 9.41 7.08
N ASN A 139 0.40 8.31 6.51
CA ASN A 139 -0.40 7.41 5.67
C ASN A 139 -1.46 6.62 6.43
N LEU A 140 -1.25 6.42 7.73
CA LEU A 140 -2.31 5.93 8.62
C LEU A 140 -3.30 7.05 8.90
N ALA A 141 -2.84 8.22 9.34
CA ALA A 141 -3.69 9.36 9.71
C ALA A 141 -4.58 9.87 8.56
N ASN A 142 -4.04 9.95 7.34
CA ASN A 142 -4.76 10.43 6.15
C ASN A 142 -5.72 9.41 5.54
N GLY A 143 -5.76 8.18 6.07
CA GLY A 143 -6.64 7.11 5.63
C GLY A 143 -6.38 6.65 4.19
N ARG A 144 -5.15 6.77 3.64
CA ARG A 144 -4.85 6.34 2.26
C ARG A 144 -5.22 4.87 2.01
N PHE A 145 -5.13 4.03 3.04
CA PHE A 145 -5.52 2.62 2.99
C PHE A 145 -7.02 2.38 2.72
N LEU A 146 -7.88 3.40 2.79
CA LEU A 146 -9.30 3.30 2.44
C LEU A 146 -9.52 3.19 0.92
N TRP A 147 -8.53 3.55 0.10
CA TRP A 147 -8.61 3.55 -1.36
C TRP A 147 -9.88 4.25 -1.86
N ARG A 148 -10.72 3.54 -2.61
CA ARG A 148 -11.95 4.08 -3.21
C ARG A 148 -12.98 4.50 -2.16
N ASN A 149 -12.98 3.88 -0.97
CA ASN A 149 -13.89 4.25 0.11
C ASN A 149 -13.61 5.67 0.64
N ARG A 150 -12.41 6.23 0.40
CA ARG A 150 -12.09 7.61 0.77
C ARG A 150 -12.78 8.65 -0.11
N VAL A 151 -13.10 8.31 -1.36
CA VAL A 151 -13.54 9.26 -2.38
C VAL A 151 -15.00 9.63 -2.15
N GLY A 152 -15.27 10.92 -1.94
CA GLY A 152 -16.63 11.43 -1.74
C GLY A 152 -17.22 11.18 -0.35
N ALA A 153 -16.40 10.82 0.64
CA ALA A 153 -16.82 10.75 2.02
C ALA A 153 -17.03 12.17 2.60
N GLU A 154 -18.04 12.33 3.44
CA GLU A 154 -18.31 13.60 4.16
C GLU A 154 -17.22 13.83 5.22
N ASP A 155 -17.03 12.84 6.09
CA ASP A 155 -16.07 12.86 7.19
C ASP A 155 -15.28 11.56 7.24
N ILE A 156 -14.01 11.66 7.64
CA ILE A 156 -13.16 10.50 7.86
C ILE A 156 -12.36 10.69 9.14
N LYS A 157 -12.57 9.76 10.08
CA LYS A 157 -11.85 9.71 11.35
C LYS A 157 -11.03 8.43 11.41
N VAL A 158 -9.74 8.54 11.73
CA VAL A 158 -8.87 7.38 11.96
C VAL A 158 -8.46 7.36 13.43
N CYS A 159 -8.81 6.27 14.11
CA CYS A 159 -8.40 6.00 15.48
C CYS A 159 -7.32 4.90 15.48
N ILE A 160 -6.19 5.17 16.13
CA ILE A 160 -5.06 4.24 16.20
C ILE A 160 -4.75 4.00 17.65
N THR A 161 -4.76 2.74 18.08
CA THR A 161 -4.47 2.37 19.46
C THR A 161 -3.23 1.50 19.51
N SER A 162 -2.22 1.96 20.24
CA SER A 162 -1.06 1.15 20.65
C SER A 162 -1.31 0.53 22.02
N GLN A 163 -0.31 -0.14 22.60
CA GLN A 163 -0.44 -0.69 23.97
C GLN A 163 -0.60 0.39 25.05
N THR A 164 -0.14 1.62 24.79
CA THR A 164 -0.03 2.66 25.82
C THR A 164 -0.80 3.93 25.47
N LYS A 165 -1.16 4.14 24.20
CA LYS A 165 -1.74 5.38 23.71
C LYS A 165 -2.83 5.11 22.68
N SER A 166 -3.75 6.05 22.60
CA SER A 166 -4.73 6.13 21.51
C SER A 166 -4.58 7.49 20.83
N TYR A 167 -4.65 7.46 19.52
CA TYR A 167 -4.53 8.61 18.63
C TYR A 167 -5.80 8.77 17.83
N GLN A 168 -6.19 10.00 17.54
CA GLN A 168 -7.35 10.28 16.71
C GLN A 168 -7.02 11.37 15.67
N PHE A 169 -7.22 11.03 14.40
CA PHE A 169 -6.95 11.92 13.28
C PHE A 169 -8.23 12.19 12.49
N ASP A 170 -8.46 13.46 12.15
CA ASP A 170 -9.32 13.82 11.02
C ASP A 170 -8.49 13.70 9.75
N SER A 171 -8.83 12.75 8.87
CA SER A 171 -8.05 12.48 7.67
C SER A 171 -8.11 13.62 6.65
N ASN A 172 -9.06 14.56 6.75
CA ASN A 172 -9.16 15.72 5.86
C ASN A 172 -8.11 16.80 6.18
N GLU A 173 -7.49 16.76 7.36
CA GLU A 173 -6.38 17.66 7.71
C GLU A 173 -5.05 17.27 7.03
N PHE A 174 -4.98 16.07 6.44
CA PHE A 174 -3.75 15.52 5.87
C PHE A 174 -3.83 15.40 4.34
N SER A 175 -2.75 15.81 3.67
CA SER A 175 -2.67 15.73 2.21
C SER A 175 -2.32 14.31 1.75
N LEU A 176 -2.93 13.89 0.64
CA LEU A 176 -2.54 12.67 -0.07
C LEU A 176 -1.40 12.90 -1.07
N ARG A 177 -1.01 14.17 -1.30
CA ARG A 177 -0.03 14.55 -2.34
C ARG A 177 1.31 15.03 -1.80
N GLN A 178 1.34 15.48 -0.55
CA GLN A 178 2.51 16.04 0.10
C GLN A 178 2.48 15.63 1.57
N PHE A 179 3.63 15.30 2.13
CA PHE A 179 3.75 15.02 3.55
C PHE A 179 3.94 16.31 4.33
N SER A 180 3.29 16.40 5.49
CA SER A 180 3.42 17.51 6.41
C SER A 180 4.59 17.30 7.36
N GLN A 181 5.03 18.37 8.04
CA GLN A 181 5.90 18.21 9.20
C GLN A 181 5.05 17.65 10.35
N PRO A 182 5.41 16.50 10.95
CA PRO A 182 4.62 15.91 12.03
C PRO A 182 4.43 16.88 13.19
N SER A 183 3.20 17.00 13.67
CA SER A 183 2.89 17.79 14.87
C SER A 183 1.99 17.02 15.83
N LYS A 184 2.11 17.32 17.13
CA LYS A 184 1.27 16.77 18.20
C LYS A 184 1.21 15.23 18.19
N GLU A 185 0.03 14.66 18.00
CA GLU A 185 -0.24 13.22 17.99
C GLU A 185 0.49 12.49 16.85
N LEU A 186 0.66 13.14 15.69
CA LEU A 186 1.35 12.53 14.56
C LEU A 186 2.84 12.30 14.89
N THR A 187 3.48 13.24 15.61
CA THR A 187 4.85 13.08 16.08
C THR A 187 4.99 11.89 17.03
N ALA A 188 4.05 11.72 17.96
CA ALA A 188 4.07 10.62 18.92
C ALA A 188 3.86 9.26 18.24
N LEU A 189 2.93 9.16 17.28
CA LEU A 189 2.74 7.96 16.49
C LEU A 189 3.97 7.63 15.64
N ALA A 190 4.56 8.63 14.98
CA ALA A 190 5.79 8.46 14.19
C ALA A 190 6.94 7.95 15.05
N GLN A 191 7.10 8.46 16.27
CA GLN A 191 8.11 7.97 17.20
C GLN A 191 7.90 6.50 17.59
N GLU A 192 6.66 6.05 17.84
CA GLU A 192 6.40 4.63 18.14
C GLU A 192 6.74 3.72 16.94
N ILE A 193 6.42 4.15 15.72
CA ILE A 193 6.79 3.43 14.49
C ILE A 193 8.32 3.39 14.33
N GLU A 194 9.00 4.52 14.56
CA GLU A 194 10.45 4.61 14.50
C GLU A 194 11.14 3.66 15.49
N GLN A 195 10.68 3.63 16.75
CA GLN A 195 11.23 2.70 17.75
C GLN A 195 10.99 1.23 17.37
N GLY A 196 9.85 0.93 16.75
CA GLY A 196 9.57 -0.40 16.19
C GLY A 196 10.55 -0.78 15.08
N LEU A 197 10.79 0.11 14.11
CA LEU A 197 11.75 -0.11 13.01
C LEU A 197 13.20 -0.22 13.50
N ALA A 198 13.55 0.54 14.55
CA ALA A 198 14.86 0.45 15.19
C ALA A 198 15.07 -0.86 15.97
N GLY A 199 13.99 -1.60 16.27
CA GLY A 199 14.05 -2.80 17.10
C GLY A 199 14.12 -2.52 18.60
N ASN A 200 13.85 -1.28 19.03
CA ASN A 200 13.94 -0.85 20.43
C ASN A 200 12.66 -1.13 21.23
N GLY A 201 11.62 -1.69 20.59
CA GLY A 201 10.37 -2.00 21.27
C GLY A 201 9.39 -2.78 20.40
N PHE A 202 8.40 -3.38 21.05
CA PHE A 202 7.30 -4.02 20.35
C PHE A 202 6.25 -2.99 19.94
N ALA A 203 6.19 -2.69 18.65
CA ALA A 203 5.22 -1.76 18.07
C ALA A 203 4.07 -2.53 17.41
N PHE A 204 2.90 -2.47 18.05
CA PHE A 204 1.65 -3.06 17.59
C PHE A 204 0.53 -2.03 17.67
N PHE A 205 -0.22 -1.90 16.58
CA PHE A 205 -1.30 -0.94 16.46
C PHE A 205 -2.58 -1.62 16.00
N THR A 206 -3.70 -1.27 16.63
CA THR A 206 -5.04 -1.48 16.09
C THR A 206 -5.48 -0.19 15.39
N VAL A 207 -5.89 -0.28 14.13
CA VAL A 207 -6.28 0.86 13.29
C VAL A 207 -7.73 0.70 12.91
N ASP A 208 -8.55 1.65 13.35
CA ASP A 208 -9.97 1.76 13.04
C ASP A 208 -10.23 3.06 12.29
N ALA A 209 -10.65 2.97 11.03
CA ALA A 209 -11.10 4.10 10.24
C ALA A 209 -12.63 4.12 10.13
N PHE A 210 -13.22 5.29 10.32
CA PHE A 210 -14.65 5.55 10.20
C PHE A 210 -14.87 6.52 9.05
N VAL A 211 -15.71 6.13 8.09
CA VAL A 211 -15.94 6.86 6.85
C VAL A 211 -17.43 7.10 6.69
N ARG A 212 -17.85 8.36 6.79
CA ARG A 212 -19.25 8.75 6.62
C ARG A 212 -19.59 8.87 5.15
N LEU A 213 -20.39 7.92 4.66
CA LEU A 213 -20.74 7.79 3.23
C LEU A 213 -22.19 8.18 2.95
N GLY A 214 -23.05 8.04 3.97
CA GLY A 214 -24.51 8.16 3.83
C GLY A 214 -25.20 6.80 3.78
N ASN A 215 -26.50 6.82 4.05
CA ASN A 215 -27.31 5.61 4.21
C ASN A 215 -27.31 4.73 2.95
N GLY A 216 -27.10 3.42 3.14
CA GLY A 216 -27.25 2.42 2.08
C GLY A 216 -26.19 2.44 0.98
N GLN A 217 -25.12 3.25 1.12
CA GLN A 217 -24.13 3.43 0.06
C GLN A 217 -23.27 2.18 -0.18
N GLU A 218 -22.81 2.01 -1.42
CA GLU A 218 -21.88 0.95 -1.82
C GLU A 218 -20.51 1.18 -1.15
N VAL A 219 -19.90 0.09 -0.68
CA VAL A 219 -18.52 0.06 -0.20
C VAL A 219 -17.65 -0.78 -1.15
N PHE A 220 -16.34 -0.58 -1.08
CA PHE A 220 -15.39 -1.11 -2.05
C PHE A 220 -14.34 -2.02 -1.41
N PRO A 221 -14.67 -3.31 -1.19
CA PRO A 221 -13.71 -4.35 -0.83
C PRO A 221 -12.65 -4.56 -1.91
N SER A 222 -11.64 -5.36 -1.59
CA SER A 222 -10.73 -5.88 -2.59
C SER A 222 -11.49 -6.73 -3.61
N GLN A 223 -11.02 -6.77 -4.85
CA GLN A 223 -11.56 -7.65 -5.87
C GLN A 223 -10.65 -8.88 -6.00
N GLU A 224 -11.24 -10.06 -6.08
CA GLU A 224 -10.54 -11.30 -6.38
C GLU A 224 -10.33 -11.44 -7.89
N LEU A 225 -9.17 -12.00 -8.26
CA LEU A 225 -8.88 -12.33 -9.64
C LEU A 225 -9.43 -13.72 -9.93
N VAL A 226 -10.46 -13.79 -10.78
CA VAL A 226 -11.00 -15.06 -11.25
C VAL A 226 -10.10 -15.57 -12.37
N LEU A 227 -9.20 -16.50 -12.04
CA LEU A 227 -8.27 -17.12 -13.01
C LEU A 227 -8.91 -18.25 -13.81
N ASP A 228 -9.95 -18.91 -13.27
CA ASP A 228 -10.65 -20.00 -13.93
C ASP A 228 -11.72 -19.50 -14.91
N SER A 229 -11.64 -19.97 -16.15
CA SER A 229 -12.53 -19.59 -17.25
C SER A 229 -13.99 -20.04 -17.09
N ASN A 230 -14.31 -20.85 -16.07
CA ASN A 230 -15.63 -21.44 -15.84
C ASN A 230 -16.51 -20.66 -14.85
N SER A 231 -16.05 -19.52 -14.32
CA SER A 231 -16.86 -18.72 -13.40
C SER A 231 -18.08 -18.10 -14.10
N LYS A 232 -19.25 -18.26 -13.48
CA LYS A 232 -20.49 -17.59 -13.90
C LYS A 232 -20.61 -16.15 -13.39
N LYS A 233 -19.65 -15.67 -12.58
CA LYS A 233 -19.64 -14.34 -11.96
C LYS A 233 -18.54 -13.48 -12.58
N SER A 234 -18.89 -12.27 -13.05
CA SER A 234 -17.94 -11.36 -13.69
C SER A 234 -17.15 -10.48 -12.70
N LYS A 235 -17.57 -10.41 -11.45
CA LYS A 235 -16.89 -9.69 -10.36
C LYS A 235 -17.04 -10.47 -9.05
N VAL A 236 -15.91 -10.89 -8.49
CA VAL A 236 -15.83 -11.54 -7.17
C VAL A 236 -15.13 -10.59 -6.20
N LEU A 237 -15.71 -10.37 -5.02
CA LEU A 237 -15.13 -9.51 -3.99
C LEU A 237 -14.47 -10.35 -2.89
N TYR A 238 -13.40 -9.80 -2.30
CA TYR A 238 -12.64 -10.45 -1.23
C TYR A 238 -13.38 -10.38 0.10
N GLN A 239 -13.37 -11.50 0.82
CA GLN A 239 -13.93 -11.63 2.16
C GLN A 239 -13.11 -12.59 3.02
N ILE A 240 -13.26 -12.44 4.34
CA ILE A 240 -12.78 -13.38 5.36
C ILE A 240 -14.00 -13.75 6.20
N ASP A 241 -14.27 -15.05 6.31
CA ASP A 241 -15.39 -15.59 7.10
C ASP A 241 -16.74 -14.92 6.81
N GLY A 242 -17.01 -14.60 5.55
CA GLY A 242 -18.25 -13.95 5.10
C GLY A 242 -18.28 -12.43 5.24
N ILE A 243 -17.22 -11.82 5.76
CA ILE A 243 -17.10 -10.38 5.98
C ILE A 243 -16.25 -9.76 4.87
N ALA A 244 -16.77 -8.73 4.21
CA ALA A 244 -16.06 -8.01 3.18
C ALA A 244 -14.76 -7.37 3.72
N ALA A 245 -13.68 -7.45 2.94
CA ALA A 245 -12.36 -6.99 3.40
C ALA A 245 -11.50 -6.36 2.30
N LEU A 246 -10.48 -5.60 2.69
CA LEU A 246 -9.33 -5.31 1.84
C LEU A 246 -8.22 -6.31 2.09
N HIS A 247 -7.57 -6.76 1.02
CA HIS A 247 -6.36 -7.56 1.10
C HIS A 247 -5.26 -6.83 1.87
N SER A 248 -4.53 -7.55 2.71
CA SER A 248 -3.40 -7.03 3.49
C SER A 248 -2.34 -6.36 2.62
N GLN A 249 -1.98 -6.91 1.46
CA GLN A 249 -1.01 -6.29 0.55
C GLN A 249 -1.51 -4.97 -0.06
N LYS A 250 -2.83 -4.77 -0.18
CA LYS A 250 -3.42 -3.53 -0.67
C LYS A 250 -3.39 -2.44 0.39
N VAL A 251 -3.59 -2.79 1.66
CA VAL A 251 -3.35 -1.91 2.80
C VAL A 251 -1.86 -1.55 2.87
N GLY A 252 -0.97 -2.55 2.84
CA GLY A 252 0.48 -2.33 2.88
C GLY A 252 1.00 -1.46 1.73
N ASN A 253 0.45 -1.59 0.52
CA ASN A 253 0.77 -0.71 -0.62
C ASN A 253 0.43 0.77 -0.31
N ALA A 254 -0.72 1.04 0.29
CA ALA A 254 -1.10 2.39 0.70
C ALA A 254 -0.16 2.95 1.78
N LEU A 255 0.22 2.13 2.77
CA LEU A 255 1.14 2.55 3.83
C LEU A 255 2.51 2.93 3.28
N ARG A 256 3.04 2.17 2.31
CA ARG A 256 4.34 2.46 1.68
C ARG A 256 4.27 3.41 0.48
N THR A 257 3.14 4.10 0.27
CA THR A 257 3.02 5.20 -0.69
C THR A 257 3.72 6.43 -0.13
N ILE A 258 5.04 6.42 -0.18
CA ILE A 258 5.89 7.43 0.46
C ILE A 258 6.97 7.97 -0.46
N ASP A 259 7.14 7.43 -1.67
CA ASP A 259 8.22 7.82 -2.57
C ASP A 259 7.81 9.05 -3.41
N ASP A 260 8.23 10.23 -2.99
CA ASP A 260 8.20 11.47 -3.78
C ASP A 260 9.63 11.90 -4.19
N TRP A 261 10.58 10.97 -4.15
CA TRP A 261 12.01 11.22 -4.40
C TRP A 261 12.47 10.70 -5.77
N TYR A 262 11.55 10.27 -6.62
CA TYR A 262 11.87 9.78 -7.96
C TYR A 262 12.23 10.97 -8.90
N PRO A 263 13.06 10.76 -9.94
CA PRO A 263 13.65 11.85 -10.73
C PRO A 263 12.67 12.92 -11.25
N ASP A 264 11.47 12.53 -11.65
CA ASP A 264 10.46 13.42 -12.23
C ASP A 264 9.35 13.83 -11.24
N ALA A 265 9.57 13.68 -9.92
CA ALA A 265 8.53 13.89 -8.91
C ALA A 265 7.95 15.30 -8.92
N THR A 266 8.82 16.30 -8.92
CA THR A 266 8.44 17.72 -8.95
C THR A 266 7.78 18.09 -10.28
N GLU A 267 8.34 17.65 -11.42
CA GLU A 267 7.85 18.00 -12.75
C GLU A 267 6.46 17.41 -13.02
N LEU A 268 6.26 16.14 -12.67
CA LEU A 268 4.98 15.46 -12.94
C LEU A 268 3.90 15.79 -11.92
N ALA A 269 4.26 16.35 -10.76
CA ALA A 269 3.37 16.74 -9.67
C ALA A 269 2.31 15.67 -9.30
N LEU A 270 2.71 14.39 -9.36
CA LEU A 270 1.81 13.25 -9.10
C LEU A 270 1.56 13.03 -7.60
N GLY A 271 2.47 13.54 -6.76
CA GLY A 271 2.57 13.18 -5.36
C GLY A 271 3.32 11.85 -5.17
N PRO A 272 3.34 11.32 -3.94
CA PRO A 272 4.10 10.11 -3.62
C PRO A 272 3.53 8.88 -4.32
N ILE A 273 4.42 7.99 -4.75
CA ILE A 273 4.09 6.66 -5.26
C ILE A 273 4.46 5.58 -4.23
N ALA A 274 3.88 4.39 -4.38
CA ALA A 274 4.26 3.22 -3.60
C ALA A 274 5.72 2.85 -3.87
N VAL A 275 6.51 2.67 -2.81
CA VAL A 275 7.92 2.28 -2.91
C VAL A 275 8.00 0.90 -3.57
N GLU A 276 8.59 0.83 -4.76
CA GLU A 276 8.85 -0.39 -5.52
C GLU A 276 10.27 -0.31 -6.10
N PRO A 277 10.99 -1.43 -6.32
CA PRO A 277 12.38 -1.40 -6.79
C PRO A 277 12.64 -0.58 -8.06
N TYR A 278 11.65 -0.48 -8.95
CA TYR A 278 11.70 0.30 -10.19
C TYR A 278 10.73 1.49 -10.19
N GLY A 279 10.12 1.82 -9.04
CA GLY A 279 9.09 2.86 -8.92
C GLY A 279 7.92 2.63 -9.88
N SER A 280 7.38 1.40 -9.94
CA SER A 280 6.33 1.03 -10.87
C SER A 280 4.94 1.42 -10.37
N VAL A 281 4.13 2.03 -11.24
CA VAL A 281 2.71 2.32 -10.98
C VAL A 281 1.89 1.61 -12.05
N THR A 282 1.33 0.45 -11.68
CA THR A 282 0.66 -0.47 -12.61
C THR A 282 -0.55 0.15 -13.30
N SER A 283 -1.34 0.96 -12.59
CA SER A 283 -2.49 1.68 -13.15
C SER A 283 -2.12 2.68 -14.25
N ARG A 284 -0.87 3.14 -14.29
CA ARG A 284 -0.33 4.04 -15.32
C ARG A 284 0.57 3.33 -16.33
N GLY A 285 0.87 2.05 -16.14
CA GLY A 285 1.79 1.29 -16.98
C GLY A 285 3.18 1.92 -17.08
N LYS A 286 3.64 2.65 -16.05
CA LYS A 286 4.92 3.40 -16.06
C LYS A 286 5.79 3.05 -14.85
N ALA A 287 7.10 2.95 -15.09
CA ALA A 287 8.15 2.90 -14.07
C ALA A 287 8.86 4.26 -14.01
N TYR A 288 8.90 4.88 -12.83
CA TYR A 288 9.48 6.22 -12.62
C TYR A 288 10.95 6.19 -12.23
N ARG A 289 11.49 5.03 -11.85
CA ARG A 289 12.89 4.84 -11.51
C ARG A 289 13.51 3.86 -12.50
N GLN A 290 13.63 4.30 -13.75
CA GLN A 290 14.15 3.47 -14.83
C GLN A 290 15.64 3.16 -14.59
N PRO A 291 16.11 1.91 -14.76
CA PRO A 291 17.52 1.57 -14.57
C PRO A 291 18.49 2.38 -15.43
N LYS A 292 18.04 2.83 -16.61
CA LYS A 292 18.82 3.74 -17.48
C LYS A 292 19.22 5.05 -16.77
N GLN A 293 18.40 5.54 -15.83
CA GLN A 293 18.68 6.73 -15.03
C GLN A 293 19.56 6.44 -13.82
N LYS A 294 19.86 5.17 -13.51
CA LYS A 294 20.63 4.73 -12.34
C LYS A 294 20.03 5.14 -10.99
N MET A 295 18.70 5.30 -10.95
CA MET A 295 17.92 5.70 -9.78
C MET A 295 16.96 4.60 -9.31
N ASP A 296 17.07 3.39 -9.88
CA ASP A 296 16.40 2.19 -9.39
C ASP A 296 17.09 1.65 -8.13
N PHE A 297 16.38 0.79 -7.41
CA PHE A 297 16.85 0.23 -6.13
C PHE A 297 18.16 -0.54 -6.27
N TYR A 298 18.30 -1.39 -7.29
CA TYR A 298 19.47 -2.25 -7.46
C TYR A 298 20.71 -1.42 -7.74
N THR A 299 20.63 -0.49 -8.70
CA THR A 299 21.77 0.38 -9.02
C THR A 299 22.21 1.21 -7.81
N LEU A 300 21.27 1.75 -7.04
CA LEU A 300 21.58 2.54 -5.84
C LEU A 300 22.21 1.67 -4.74
N LEU A 301 21.61 0.52 -4.42
CA LEU A 301 22.10 -0.39 -3.39
C LEU A 301 23.49 -0.93 -3.75
N ASP A 302 23.67 -1.41 -4.98
CA ASP A 302 24.92 -2.01 -5.42
C ASP A 302 26.06 -1.01 -5.39
N ASN A 303 25.85 0.22 -5.88
CA ASN A 303 26.89 1.24 -5.83
C ASN A 303 27.23 1.64 -4.38
N TRP A 304 26.23 1.66 -3.49
CA TRP A 304 26.46 2.00 -2.10
C TRP A 304 27.24 0.92 -1.37
N VAL A 305 26.82 -0.34 -1.49
CA VAL A 305 27.43 -1.48 -0.80
C VAL A 305 28.77 -1.87 -1.43
N THR A 306 28.82 -2.07 -2.75
CA THR A 306 30.03 -2.64 -3.40
C THR A 306 31.11 -1.60 -3.68
N LYS A 307 30.74 -0.33 -3.87
CA LYS A 307 31.67 0.74 -4.25
C LYS A 307 31.81 1.83 -3.18
N GLY A 308 31.04 1.79 -2.10
CA GLY A 308 31.01 2.85 -1.09
C GLY A 308 30.47 4.19 -1.61
N THR A 309 29.74 4.19 -2.74
CA THR A 309 29.17 5.42 -3.31
C THR A 309 27.88 5.77 -2.58
N VAL A 310 27.98 6.63 -1.56
CA VAL A 310 26.85 7.08 -0.75
C VAL A 310 25.89 7.91 -1.63
N PRO A 311 24.62 7.50 -1.81
CA PRO A 311 23.67 8.26 -2.60
C PRO A 311 23.17 9.47 -1.80
N ALA A 312 22.49 10.41 -2.48
CA ALA A 312 21.85 11.54 -1.80
C ALA A 312 20.86 11.05 -0.72
N VAL A 313 20.68 11.83 0.35
CA VAL A 313 19.89 11.43 1.54
C VAL A 313 18.49 10.92 1.17
N GLU A 314 17.78 11.61 0.28
CA GLU A 314 16.45 11.20 -0.19
C GLU A 314 16.45 9.83 -0.90
N GLN A 315 17.54 9.50 -1.60
CA GLN A 315 17.71 8.20 -2.24
C GLN A 315 18.11 7.12 -1.23
N GLN A 316 18.78 7.48 -0.13
CA GLN A 316 18.99 6.57 1.01
C GLN A 316 17.64 6.20 1.63
N HIS A 317 16.76 7.17 1.86
CA HIS A 317 15.40 6.92 2.35
C HIS A 317 14.63 5.95 1.43
N TYR A 318 14.70 6.16 0.11
CA TYR A 318 14.10 5.26 -0.88
C TYR A 318 14.66 3.82 -0.79
N VAL A 319 15.98 3.66 -0.70
CA VAL A 319 16.63 2.34 -0.57
C VAL A 319 16.16 1.65 0.71
N MET A 320 16.18 2.34 1.85
CA MET A 320 15.77 1.79 3.14
C MET A 320 14.27 1.48 3.19
N ALA A 321 13.44 2.31 2.56
CA ALA A 321 12.02 2.03 2.40
C ALA A 321 11.77 0.75 1.56
N THR A 322 12.60 0.49 0.55
CA THR A 322 12.52 -0.73 -0.26
C THR A 322 12.93 -1.97 0.54
N LEU A 323 13.94 -1.86 1.41
CA LEU A 323 14.31 -2.93 2.34
C LEU A 323 13.21 -3.18 3.40
N ILE A 324 12.57 -2.12 3.92
CA ILE A 324 11.44 -2.21 4.85
C ILE A 324 10.23 -2.89 4.22
N ARG A 325 9.93 -2.59 2.94
CA ARG A 325 8.92 -3.31 2.16
C ARG A 325 9.25 -4.80 2.10
N GLY A 326 10.53 -5.15 1.99
CA GLY A 326 10.99 -6.52 1.82
C GLY A 326 10.77 -7.03 0.40
N GLY A 327 11.31 -8.21 0.14
CA GLY A 327 11.32 -8.84 -1.19
C GLY A 327 12.48 -9.80 -1.38
N VAL A 328 12.51 -10.42 -2.55
CA VAL A 328 13.64 -11.22 -3.04
C VAL A 328 14.38 -10.37 -4.06
N PHE A 329 15.67 -10.15 -3.83
CA PHE A 329 16.53 -9.19 -4.56
C PHE A 329 17.77 -9.85 -5.19
N GLY A 330 17.80 -11.18 -5.30
CA GLY A 330 18.92 -11.90 -5.88
C GLY A 330 19.19 -11.57 -7.36
N GLU A 331 20.43 -11.80 -7.80
CA GLU A 331 20.95 -11.50 -9.14
C GLU A 331 20.25 -12.29 -10.28
N LYS A 332 19.51 -13.36 -9.96
CA LYS A 332 18.76 -14.15 -10.96
C LYS A 332 17.26 -13.86 -10.91
N GLY A 333 16.77 -13.23 -11.98
CA GLY A 333 15.38 -13.40 -12.41
C GLY A 333 15.24 -14.73 -13.16
N GLU A 334 14.11 -15.41 -12.98
CA GLU A 334 13.69 -16.48 -13.90
C GLU A 334 13.51 -15.96 -15.33
#